data_AF-A0A817FSL1-F1
#
_entry.id   AF-A0A817FSL1-F1
#
_cell.length_a   1.000
_cell.length_b   1.000
_cell.length_c   1.000
_cell.angle_alpha   90.00
_cell.angle_beta   90.00
_cell.angle_gamma   90.00
#
_symmetry.space_group_name_H-M   'P 1'
#
loop_
_entity.id
_entity.type
_entity.pdbx_description
1 polymer ?
#
loop_
_entity_poly.entity_id
_entity_poly.type
_entity_poly.pdbx_seq_one_letter_code
_entity_poly.pdbx_strand_id
1 'polypeptide(L)'
;MIFLFRSFISDIQRQLACNQAKNSLLVYRGQIISKNELKTLKQYRGQFISVNSFFSTSTKYQQVLSFLHVPDNTDNFKPVLFEINANPTMVTTKPFADISKYSEFPGEPEILFMLGSIFRLDNIEYSSDNQL
;
A
#
# COMPACT_ATOMS: atom_id res chain seq x y z
N MET A 1 -17.61 6.22 14.00
CA MET A 1 -17.57 5.16 12.96
C MET A 1 -16.60 4.03 13.28
N ILE A 2 -15.31 4.27 13.58
CA ILE A 2 -14.34 3.19 13.93
C ILE A 2 -14.82 2.26 15.06
N PHE A 3 -15.50 2.80 16.09
CA PHE A 3 -16.03 1.98 17.19
C PHE A 3 -17.05 0.92 16.77
N LEU A 4 -17.83 1.17 15.71
CA LEU A 4 -18.83 0.21 15.20
C LEU A 4 -18.14 -0.98 14.52
N PHE A 5 -17.01 -0.74 13.88
CA PHE A 5 -16.25 -1.77 13.17
C PHE A 5 -15.10 -2.37 14.00
N ARG A 6 -14.97 -2.00 15.29
CA ARG A 6 -13.86 -2.45 16.15
C ARG A 6 -13.70 -3.97 16.14
N SER A 7 -14.81 -4.71 16.19
CA SER A 7 -14.79 -6.17 16.24
C SER A 7 -14.25 -6.75 14.93
N PHE A 8 -14.68 -6.20 13.78
CA PHE A 8 -14.17 -6.61 12.47
C PHE A 8 -12.69 -6.24 12.30
N ILE A 9 -12.30 -5.03 12.71
CA ILE A 9 -10.91 -4.59 12.69
C ILE A 9 -10.03 -5.51 13.53
N SER A 10 -10.45 -5.82 14.77
CA SER A 10 -9.72 -6.74 15.64
C SER A 10 -9.64 -8.15 15.07
N ASP A 11 -10.71 -8.62 14.44
CA ASP A 11 -10.72 -9.93 13.80
C ASP A 11 -9.77 -9.99 12.61
N ILE A 12 -9.81 -9.00 11.71
CA ILE A 12 -8.86 -8.87 10.59
C ILE A 12 -7.43 -8.81 11.11
N GLN A 13 -7.16 -8.04 12.17
CA GLN A 13 -5.82 -7.98 12.77
C GLN A 13 -5.33 -9.36 13.21
N ARG A 14 -6.21 -10.13 13.88
CA ARG A 14 -5.90 -11.49 14.33
C ARG A 14 -5.65 -12.41 13.14
N GLN A 15 -6.48 -12.36 12.10
CA GLN A 15 -6.31 -13.18 10.90
C GLN A 15 -5.00 -12.85 10.17
N LEU A 16 -4.68 -11.56 10.03
CA LEU A 16 -3.40 -11.11 9.46
C LEU A 16 -2.21 -11.58 10.31
N ALA A 17 -2.31 -11.50 11.64
CA ALA A 17 -1.25 -11.98 12.53
C ALA A 17 -1.03 -13.50 12.42
N CYS A 18 -2.10 -14.30 12.35
CA CYS A 18 -2.00 -15.75 12.16
C CYS A 18 -1.39 -16.12 10.80
N ASN A 19 -1.60 -15.29 9.77
CA ASN A 19 -1.09 -15.50 8.41
C ASN A 19 0.09 -14.59 8.06
N GLN A 20 0.76 -14.02 9.07
CA GLN A 20 1.84 -13.05 8.89
C GLN A 20 2.87 -13.59 7.88
N ALA A 21 3.23 -12.76 6.90
CA ALA A 21 4.24 -13.14 5.93
C ALA A 21 5.54 -13.53 6.64
N LYS A 22 6.14 -14.64 6.23
CA LYS A 22 7.36 -15.19 6.87
C LYS A 22 8.65 -14.72 6.22
N ASN A 23 8.57 -14.31 4.95
CA ASN A 23 9.69 -13.83 4.16
C ASN A 23 9.46 -12.38 3.77
N SER A 24 10.54 -11.66 3.49
CA SER A 24 10.44 -10.32 2.91
C SER A 24 9.76 -10.37 1.55
N LEU A 25 8.88 -9.42 1.27
CA LEU A 25 8.14 -9.30 0.03
C LEU A 25 8.37 -7.94 -0.60
N LEU A 26 8.50 -7.91 -1.92
CA LEU A 26 8.41 -6.67 -2.70
C LEU A 26 6.99 -6.54 -3.22
N VAL A 27 6.33 -5.45 -2.85
CA VAL A 27 4.92 -5.22 -3.18
C VAL A 27 4.68 -3.82 -3.70
N TYR A 28 3.60 -3.68 -4.46
CA TYR A 28 3.29 -2.50 -5.23
C TYR A 28 1.87 -2.01 -4.95
N ARG A 29 1.69 -0.69 -4.91
CA ARG A 29 0.36 -0.07 -4.87
C ARG A 29 0.33 1.14 -5.79
N GLY A 30 -0.65 1.16 -6.68
CA GLY A 30 -0.93 2.32 -7.52
C GLY A 30 -1.96 3.22 -6.86
N GLN A 31 -1.73 4.51 -6.89
CA GLN A 31 -2.67 5.49 -6.37
C GLN A 31 -2.59 6.80 -7.16
N ILE A 32 -3.75 7.40 -7.41
CA ILE A 32 -3.83 8.77 -7.91
C ILE A 32 -3.88 9.69 -6.69
N ILE A 33 -2.92 10.61 -6.58
CA ILE A 33 -2.84 11.58 -5.49
C ILE A 33 -2.85 13.01 -6.03
N SER A 34 -3.20 13.97 -5.19
CA SER A 34 -3.14 15.38 -5.61
C SER A 34 -1.69 15.88 -5.73
N LYS A 35 -1.44 16.89 -6.57
CA LYS A 35 -0.14 17.58 -6.65
C LYS A 35 0.32 18.13 -5.28
N ASN A 36 -0.64 18.57 -4.46
CA ASN A 36 -0.35 19.06 -3.11
C ASN A 36 0.10 17.94 -2.17
N GLU A 37 -0.60 16.80 -2.18
CA GLU A 37 -0.21 15.61 -1.42
C GLU A 37 1.16 15.09 -1.85
N LEU A 38 1.44 15.05 -3.17
CA LEU A 38 2.77 14.69 -3.68
C LEU A 38 3.84 15.68 -3.20
N LYS A 39 3.56 16.99 -3.20
CA LYS A 39 4.48 18.02 -2.69
C LYS A 39 4.77 17.80 -1.20
N THR A 40 3.75 17.48 -0.41
CA THR A 40 3.90 17.15 1.01
C THR A 40 4.73 15.89 1.20
N LEU A 41 4.44 14.80 0.48
CA LEU A 41 5.20 13.55 0.57
C LEU A 41 6.70 13.76 0.28
N LYS A 42 7.04 14.59 -0.71
CA LYS A 42 8.44 14.94 -1.02
C LYS A 42 9.20 15.58 0.15
N GLN A 43 8.53 16.28 1.05
CA GLN A 43 9.15 16.89 2.23
C GLN A 43 9.45 15.86 3.32
N TYR A 44 8.84 14.68 3.28
CA TYR A 44 9.01 13.60 4.27
C TYR A 44 9.99 12.51 3.82
N ARG A 45 10.87 12.78 2.85
CA ARG A 45 11.93 11.84 2.47
C ARG A 45 12.82 11.52 3.69
N GLY A 46 13.09 10.24 3.90
CA GLY A 46 13.79 9.70 5.07
C GLY A 46 12.95 9.63 6.35
N GLN A 47 11.70 10.11 6.33
CA GLN A 47 10.80 10.11 7.48
C GLN A 47 9.81 8.95 7.43
N PHE A 48 9.06 8.77 8.51
CA PHE A 48 7.98 7.80 8.59
C PHE A 48 6.64 8.42 8.20
N ILE A 49 5.87 7.69 7.39
CA ILE A 49 4.48 8.00 7.04
C ILE A 49 3.58 6.91 7.61
N SER A 50 2.43 7.31 8.16
CA SER A 50 1.40 6.38 8.61
C SER A 50 0.21 6.41 7.66
N VAL A 51 -0.40 5.24 7.47
CA VAL A 51 -1.66 5.13 6.73
C VAL A 51 -2.77 4.71 7.69
N ASN A 52 -3.85 5.49 7.70
CA ASN A 52 -4.99 5.29 8.61
C ASN A 52 -6.08 4.39 8.01
N SER A 53 -5.77 3.70 6.90
CA SER A 53 -6.61 2.70 6.26
C SER A 53 -5.88 1.36 6.23
N PHE A 54 -6.61 0.28 5.96
CA PHE A 54 -5.97 -0.92 5.43
C PHE A 54 -5.23 -0.55 4.13
N PHE A 55 -4.07 -1.13 3.93
CA PHE A 55 -3.23 -0.81 2.78
C PHE A 55 -3.07 -2.06 1.93
N SER A 56 -3.90 -2.16 0.90
CA SER A 56 -3.88 -3.26 -0.06
C SER A 56 -2.79 -3.01 -1.12
N THR A 57 -1.99 -4.03 -1.38
CA THR A 57 -0.89 -4.01 -2.34
C THR A 57 -0.89 -5.31 -3.14
N SER A 58 -0.16 -5.35 -4.24
CA SER A 58 0.00 -6.54 -5.07
C SER A 58 1.47 -6.84 -5.32
N THR A 59 1.82 -8.13 -5.43
CA THR A 59 3.17 -8.54 -5.88
C THR A 59 3.35 -8.42 -7.40
N LYS A 60 2.27 -8.19 -8.17
CA LYS A 60 2.32 -8.06 -9.63
C LYS A 60 2.42 -6.60 -10.06
N TYR A 61 3.65 -6.14 -10.30
CA TYR A 61 3.96 -4.81 -10.82
C TYR A 61 3.11 -4.40 -12.04
N GLN A 62 3.06 -5.26 -13.08
CA GLN A 62 2.36 -4.97 -14.33
C GLN A 62 0.85 -4.79 -14.14
N GLN A 63 0.25 -5.54 -13.21
CA GLN A 63 -1.17 -5.42 -12.87
C GLN A 63 -1.43 -4.06 -12.21
N VAL A 64 -0.56 -3.63 -11.29
CA VAL A 64 -0.70 -2.34 -10.63
C VAL A 64 -0.57 -1.18 -11.62
N LEU A 65 0.39 -1.26 -12.55
CA LEU A 65 0.53 -0.27 -13.62
C LEU A 65 -0.71 -0.19 -14.51
N SER A 66 -1.34 -1.32 -14.85
CA SER A 66 -2.56 -1.31 -15.68
C SER A 66 -3.74 -0.57 -15.04
N PHE A 67 -3.72 -0.37 -13.72
CA PHE A 67 -4.75 0.39 -13.00
C PHE A 67 -4.37 1.87 -12.77
N LEU A 68 -3.11 2.25 -13.01
CA LEU A 68 -2.59 3.60 -12.79
C LEU A 68 -2.86 4.54 -13.97
N HIS A 69 -4.12 4.65 -14.37
CA HIS A 69 -4.54 5.58 -15.42
C HIS A 69 -5.14 6.84 -14.82
N VAL A 70 -4.57 8.00 -15.14
CA VAL A 70 -5.19 9.29 -14.83
C VAL A 70 -6.17 9.62 -15.95
N PRO A 71 -7.44 9.93 -15.67
CA PRO A 71 -8.36 10.41 -16.68
C PRO A 71 -7.80 11.66 -17.37
N ASP A 72 -7.95 11.74 -18.69
CA ASP A 72 -7.64 12.96 -19.42
C ASP A 72 -8.42 14.13 -18.79
N ASN A 73 -7.72 15.24 -18.52
CA ASN A 73 -8.22 16.51 -17.96
C ASN A 73 -8.12 16.75 -16.43
N THR A 74 -7.38 15.94 -15.67
CA THR A 74 -7.13 16.25 -14.24
C THR A 74 -5.70 16.72 -13.97
N ASP A 75 -5.37 17.95 -14.37
CA ASP A 75 -4.03 18.51 -14.13
C ASP A 75 -3.66 18.58 -12.64
N ASN A 76 -4.63 18.59 -11.71
CA ASN A 76 -4.33 18.64 -10.27
C ASN A 76 -3.90 17.31 -9.64
N PHE A 77 -3.92 16.21 -10.40
CA PHE A 77 -3.63 14.88 -9.89
C PHE A 77 -2.44 14.25 -10.61
N LYS A 78 -1.75 13.35 -9.91
CA LYS A 78 -0.63 12.58 -10.45
C LYS A 78 -0.77 11.11 -10.07
N PRO A 79 -0.49 10.20 -11.01
CA PRO A 79 -0.39 8.79 -10.66
C PRO A 79 0.93 8.58 -9.91
N VAL A 80 0.88 7.77 -8.86
CA VAL A 80 2.05 7.41 -8.06
C VAL A 80 2.02 5.91 -7.83
N LEU A 81 3.18 5.29 -8.03
CA LEU A 81 3.43 3.92 -7.66
C LEU A 81 4.22 3.88 -6.36
N PHE A 82 3.66 3.25 -5.34
CA PHE A 82 4.41 2.89 -4.13
C PHE A 82 5.05 1.52 -4.36
N GLU A 83 6.37 1.47 -4.27
CA GLU A 83 7.15 0.24 -4.15
C GLU A 83 7.55 0.07 -2.69
N ILE A 84 7.23 -1.08 -2.10
CA ILE A 84 7.42 -1.33 -0.67
C ILE A 84 8.17 -2.65 -0.48
N ASN A 85 9.34 -2.56 0.17
CA ASN A 85 10.04 -3.71 0.69
C ASN A 85 9.50 -4.04 2.09
N ALA A 86 8.64 -5.05 2.16
CA ALA A 86 7.96 -5.46 3.38
C ALA A 86 8.77 -6.54 4.09
N ASN A 87 9.51 -6.17 5.13
CA ASN A 87 10.28 -7.11 5.94
C ASN A 87 9.50 -7.52 7.20
N PRO A 88 9.14 -8.82 7.35
CA PRO A 88 8.37 -9.27 8.50
C PRO A 88 9.13 -9.20 9.83
N THR A 89 10.47 -9.13 9.83
CA THR A 89 11.24 -9.02 11.07
C THR A 89 11.14 -7.63 11.71
N MET A 90 10.72 -6.62 10.94
CA MET A 90 10.49 -5.26 11.43
C MET A 90 9.07 -5.05 11.97
N VAL A 91 8.17 -6.02 11.76
CA VAL A 91 6.77 -5.93 12.15
C VAL A 91 6.58 -6.41 13.57
N THR A 92 6.08 -5.52 14.43
CA THR A 92 5.78 -5.85 15.84
C THR A 92 4.29 -5.93 16.10
N THR A 93 3.52 -4.92 15.69
CA THR A 93 2.10 -4.76 16.08
C THR A 93 1.13 -4.66 14.92
N LYS A 94 1.60 -4.36 13.72
CA LYS A 94 0.79 -4.12 12.52
C LYS A 94 1.10 -5.17 11.45
N PRO A 95 0.44 -6.33 11.50
CA PRO A 95 0.75 -7.44 10.61
C PRO A 95 0.40 -7.13 9.15
N PHE A 96 1.03 -7.90 8.26
CA PHE A 96 0.66 -7.98 6.85
C PHE A 96 0.74 -9.42 6.37
N ALA A 97 -0.16 -9.79 5.46
CA ALA A 97 -0.28 -11.17 4.99
C ALA A 97 -0.73 -11.22 3.53
N ASP A 98 -0.40 -12.33 2.89
CA ASP A 98 -0.99 -12.73 1.61
C ASP A 98 -2.43 -13.17 1.83
N ILE A 99 -3.36 -12.44 1.20
CA ILE A 99 -4.79 -12.73 1.25
C ILE A 99 -5.34 -13.14 -0.12
N SER A 100 -4.49 -13.48 -1.09
CA SER A 100 -4.88 -13.83 -2.45
C SER A 100 -5.93 -14.95 -2.51
N LYS A 101 -5.92 -15.87 -1.53
CA LYS A 101 -6.87 -16.98 -1.41
C LYS A 101 -8.26 -16.56 -0.91
N TYR A 102 -8.35 -15.39 -0.29
CA TYR A 102 -9.56 -14.82 0.30
C TYR A 102 -10.05 -13.57 -0.44
N SER A 103 -9.27 -13.08 -1.41
CA SER A 103 -9.62 -11.90 -2.20
C SER A 103 -10.88 -12.17 -3.03
N GLU A 104 -11.73 -11.14 -3.14
CA GLU A 104 -12.92 -11.17 -4.01
C GLU A 104 -12.53 -11.28 -5.49
N PHE A 105 -11.28 -10.98 -5.83
CA PHE A 105 -10.71 -11.07 -7.18
C PHE A 105 -9.73 -12.25 -7.28
N PRO A 106 -10.19 -13.45 -7.68
CA PRO A 106 -9.33 -14.61 -7.84
C PRO A 106 -8.13 -14.32 -8.75
N GLY A 107 -6.92 -14.59 -8.27
CA GLY A 107 -5.69 -14.42 -9.05
C GLY A 107 -5.01 -13.05 -8.91
N GLU A 108 -5.62 -12.11 -8.18
CA GLU A 108 -4.92 -10.93 -7.67
C GLU A 108 -4.04 -11.35 -6.48
N PRO A 109 -2.70 -11.20 -6.58
CA PRO A 109 -1.80 -11.64 -5.54
C PRO A 109 -1.68 -10.57 -4.45
N GLU A 110 -2.79 -10.36 -3.76
CA GLU A 110 -3.01 -9.28 -2.81
C GLU A 110 -2.29 -9.53 -1.48
N ILE A 111 -1.47 -8.56 -1.07
CA ILE A 111 -0.87 -8.47 0.25
C ILE A 111 -1.56 -7.32 1.00
N LEU A 112 -2.17 -7.64 2.13
CA LEU A 112 -2.91 -6.66 2.93
C LEU A 112 -2.12 -6.28 4.18
N PHE A 113 -1.86 -4.98 4.36
CA PHE A 113 -1.29 -4.44 5.59
C PHE A 113 -2.39 -3.94 6.52
N MET A 114 -2.21 -4.19 7.82
CA MET A 114 -3.11 -3.73 8.87
C MET A 114 -3.20 -2.20 8.90
N LEU A 115 -4.38 -1.68 9.21
CA LEU A 115 -4.55 -0.23 9.42
C LEU A 115 -3.64 0.31 10.52
N GLY A 116 -3.12 1.52 10.29
CA GLY A 116 -2.12 2.14 11.15
C GLY A 116 -0.71 1.58 10.95
N SER A 117 -0.46 0.87 9.85
CA SER A 117 0.90 0.53 9.42
C SER A 117 1.70 1.80 9.15
N ILE A 118 3.00 1.73 9.45
CA ILE A 118 3.95 2.82 9.31
C ILE A 118 5.01 2.39 8.30
N PHE A 119 5.30 3.26 7.35
CA PHE A 119 6.31 3.04 6.32
C PHE A 119 7.38 4.12 6.40
N ARG A 120 8.64 3.76 6.14
CA ARG A 120 9.69 4.75 5.94
C ARG A 120 9.72 5.13 4.46
N LEU A 121 9.67 6.43 4.17
CA LEU A 121 9.76 6.93 2.81
C LEU A 121 11.24 7.07 2.42
N ASP A 122 11.81 6.05 1.79
CA ASP A 122 13.24 6.04 1.46
C ASP A 122 13.58 7.03 0.33
N ASN A 123 12.87 6.94 -0.80
CA ASN A 123 13.08 7.85 -1.93
C ASN A 123 11.77 8.15 -2.67
N ILE A 124 11.81 9.20 -3.50
CA ILE A 124 10.79 9.52 -4.49
C ILE A 124 11.51 9.86 -5.78
N GLU A 125 11.18 9.14 -6.84
CA GLU A 125 11.78 9.24 -8.17
C GLU A 125 10.69 9.47 -9.22
N TYR A 126 11.06 10.12 -10.32
CA TYR A 126 10.20 10.23 -11.50
C TYR A 126 10.52 9.08 -12.44
N SER A 127 9.49 8.41 -12.96
CA SER A 127 9.68 7.43 -14.01
C SER A 127 10.21 8.14 -15.26
N SER A 128 11.34 7.67 -15.80
CA SER A 128 11.92 8.21 -17.04
C SER A 128 11.15 7.76 -18.28
N ASP A 129 10.41 6.65 -18.15
CA ASP A 129 9.38 6.28 -19.11
C ASP A 129 8.17 7.17 -18.84
N ASN A 130 7.82 8.00 -19.83
CA ASN A 130 6.61 8.84 -19.93
C ASN A 130 5.28 8.04 -19.83
N GLN A 131 5.27 6.91 -19.14
CA GLN A 131 4.09 6.14 -18.80
C GLN A 131 3.55 6.46 -17.39
N LEU A 132 4.29 7.20 -16.54
CA LEU A 132 3.82 7.73 -15.24
C LEU A 132 4.49 9.04 -14.80
#